data_AF-A0A3R6ZHE0-F1
#
_entry.id   AF-A0A3R6ZHE0-F1
#
_cell.length_a   1.000
_cell.length_b   1.000
_cell.length_c   1.000
_cell.angle_alpha   90.00
_cell.angle_beta   90.00
_cell.angle_gamma   90.00
#
_symmetry.space_group_name_H-M   'P 1'
#
loop_
_entity.id
_entity.type
_entity.pdbx_description
1 polymer ?
#
loop_
_entity_poly.entity_id
_entity_poly.type
_entity_poly.pdbx_seq_one_letter_code
_entity_poly.pdbx_strand_id
1 'polypeptide(L)'
;MERGIELWKLEMICGELRGGIVADEIYNKVAVEELKRRHRRGKQSEEVVREVLLGLSIVRTIHQVGQRSRADRLGIDLIVYLEEGDLPKEERLETVLVQVKSSDEGIRKHIERLRKKNTLLYGVPMDLREYLREQRLILITSSYPDDVIQKIFLREVEEIRQFHS
;
A
#
# COMPACT_ATOMS: atom_id res chain seq x y z
N MET A 1 -21.47 21.98 -0.73
CA MET A 1 -21.23 20.70 -0.01
C MET A 1 -22.35 19.74 -0.37
N GLU A 2 -22.10 18.45 -0.23
CA GLU A 2 -22.98 17.31 -0.54
C GLU A 2 -22.89 16.74 -1.96
N ARG A 3 -22.31 15.53 -2.03
CA ARG A 3 -22.89 14.33 -2.66
C ARG A 3 -21.99 13.13 -2.36
N GLY A 4 -22.05 12.66 -1.12
CA GLY A 4 -21.71 11.27 -0.82
C GLY A 4 -22.93 10.43 -1.19
N ILE A 5 -22.84 9.60 -2.23
CA ILE A 5 -23.85 8.56 -2.43
C ILE A 5 -23.60 7.55 -1.31
N GLU A 6 -24.46 7.58 -0.29
CA GLU A 6 -24.48 6.56 0.75
C GLU A 6 -24.70 5.20 0.09
N LEU A 7 -23.71 4.30 0.25
CA LEU A 7 -23.69 2.94 -0.30
C LEU A 7 -24.94 2.10 0.06
N TRP A 8 -25.73 2.55 1.03
CA TRP A 8 -26.95 1.89 1.52
C TRP A 8 -28.17 2.18 0.63
N LYS A 9 -28.16 3.25 -0.18
CA LYS A 9 -29.23 3.51 -1.17
C LYS A 9 -29.16 2.59 -2.40
N LEU A 10 -28.04 1.89 -2.60
CA LEU A 10 -27.92 0.88 -3.66
C LEU A 10 -28.57 -0.46 -3.29
N GLU A 11 -28.76 -0.75 -2.00
CA GLU A 11 -29.42 -2.00 -1.57
C GLU A 11 -30.96 -1.91 -1.68
N MET A 12 -31.54 -0.71 -1.59
CA MET A 12 -33.00 -0.52 -1.66
C MET A 12 -33.60 -0.56 -3.07
N ILE A 13 -32.86 -0.20 -4.12
CA ILE A 13 -33.38 -0.21 -5.51
C ILE A 13 -33.44 -1.65 -6.08
N CYS A 14 -32.73 -2.59 -5.46
CA CYS A 14 -32.70 -3.99 -5.88
C CYS A 14 -33.87 -4.84 -5.34
N GLY A 15 -34.79 -4.25 -4.58
CA GLY A 15 -35.92 -4.95 -3.96
C GLY A 15 -37.12 -5.25 -4.86
N GLU A 16 -37.31 -4.55 -5.99
CA GLU A 16 -38.57 -4.62 -6.75
C GLU A 16 -38.48 -4.94 -8.25
N LEU A 17 -37.29 -5.17 -8.82
CA LEU A 17 -37.19 -5.53 -10.24
C LEU A 17 -36.86 -7.02 -10.43
N ARG A 18 -37.90 -7.84 -10.31
CA ARG A 18 -37.95 -9.17 -10.95
C ARG A 18 -37.84 -8.98 -12.48
N GLY A 19 -36.74 -9.44 -13.06
CA GLY A 19 -36.46 -9.48 -14.50
C GLY A 19 -35.00 -9.10 -14.77
N GLY A 20 -34.01 -9.94 -14.45
CA GLY A 20 -33.73 -11.15 -15.22
C GLY A 20 -32.80 -10.82 -16.41
N ILE A 21 -31.50 -11.06 -16.25
CA ILE A 21 -30.42 -11.06 -17.28
C ILE A 21 -29.80 -9.68 -17.65
N VAL A 22 -30.58 -8.61 -17.90
CA VAL A 22 -30.00 -7.33 -18.39
C VAL A 22 -29.32 -6.51 -17.27
N ALA A 23 -29.82 -6.60 -16.03
CA ALA A 23 -29.23 -5.92 -14.88
C ALA A 23 -27.86 -6.49 -14.48
N ASP A 24 -27.66 -7.80 -14.61
CA ASP A 24 -26.39 -8.47 -14.28
C ASP A 24 -25.27 -8.10 -15.27
N GLU A 25 -25.56 -7.93 -16.56
CA GLU A 25 -24.54 -7.51 -17.54
C GLU A 25 -24.10 -6.07 -17.36
N ILE A 26 -25.04 -5.15 -17.09
CA ILE A 26 -24.73 -3.73 -16.84
C ILE A 26 -24.00 -3.60 -15.49
N TYR A 27 -24.49 -4.27 -14.44
CA TYR A 27 -23.84 -4.30 -13.13
C TYR A 27 -22.42 -4.86 -13.22
N ASN A 28 -22.22 -5.99 -13.91
CA ASN A 28 -20.89 -6.55 -14.12
C ASN A 28 -20.00 -5.62 -14.95
N LYS A 29 -20.51 -4.97 -16.00
CA LYS A 29 -19.72 -3.99 -16.78
C LYS A 29 -19.30 -2.80 -15.94
N VAL A 30 -20.20 -2.20 -15.16
CA VAL A 30 -19.89 -1.06 -14.28
C VAL A 30 -18.94 -1.47 -13.16
N ALA A 31 -19.15 -2.64 -12.54
CA ALA A 31 -18.26 -3.18 -11.51
C ALA A 31 -16.86 -3.48 -12.08
N VAL A 32 -16.76 -4.07 -13.27
CA VAL A 32 -15.49 -4.35 -13.96
C VAL A 32 -14.80 -3.06 -14.38
N GLU A 33 -15.53 -2.06 -14.88
CA GLU A 33 -14.95 -0.75 -15.21
C GLU A 33 -14.45 0.00 -13.97
N GLU A 34 -15.21 -0.03 -12.87
CA GLU A 34 -14.77 0.58 -11.62
C GLU A 34 -13.59 -0.17 -11.01
N LEU A 35 -13.54 -1.51 -11.12
CA LEU A 35 -12.36 -2.32 -10.78
C LEU A 35 -11.16 -1.95 -11.64
N LYS A 36 -11.34 -1.82 -12.97
CA LYS A 36 -10.28 -1.36 -13.90
C LYS A 36 -9.82 0.05 -13.56
N ARG A 37 -10.72 0.96 -13.18
CA ARG A 37 -10.39 2.33 -12.75
C ARG A 37 -9.62 2.34 -11.44
N ARG A 38 -10.04 1.56 -10.44
CA ARG A 38 -9.31 1.40 -9.16
C ARG A 38 -7.92 0.80 -9.39
N HIS A 39 -7.82 -0.17 -10.26
CA HIS A 39 -6.55 -0.79 -10.62
C HIS A 39 -5.60 0.20 -11.31
N ARG A 40 -6.10 1.02 -12.24
CA ARG A 40 -5.33 2.12 -12.85
C ARG A 40 -4.88 3.14 -11.80
N ARG A 41 -5.76 3.53 -10.86
CA ARG A 41 -5.41 4.45 -9.77
C ARG A 41 -4.34 3.88 -8.84
N GLY A 42 -4.38 2.58 -8.56
CA GLY A 42 -3.33 1.88 -7.80
C GLY A 42 -1.98 1.96 -8.50
N LYS A 43 -1.93 1.57 -9.77
CA LYS A 43 -0.71 1.66 -10.59
C LYS A 43 -0.16 3.08 -10.71
N GLN A 44 -1.03 4.08 -10.88
CA GLN A 44 -0.62 5.49 -10.88
C GLN A 44 -0.02 5.91 -9.54
N SER A 45 -0.61 5.45 -8.43
CA SER A 45 -0.10 5.73 -7.08
C SER A 45 1.28 5.12 -6.85
N GLU A 46 1.47 3.88 -7.30
CA GLU A 46 2.75 3.18 -7.26
C GLU A 46 3.81 3.91 -8.09
N GLU A 47 3.45 4.36 -9.30
CA GLU A 47 4.37 5.08 -10.20
C GLU A 47 4.83 6.41 -9.59
N VAL A 48 3.90 7.21 -9.04
CA VAL A 48 4.24 8.49 -8.37
C VAL A 48 5.26 8.27 -7.25
N VAL A 49 5.01 7.31 -6.36
CA VAL A 49 5.95 7.02 -5.27
C VAL A 49 7.27 6.50 -5.82
N ARG A 50 7.24 5.64 -6.84
CA ARG A 50 8.45 5.11 -7.49
C ARG A 50 9.31 6.24 -8.06
N GLU A 51 8.73 7.17 -8.82
CA GLU A 51 9.46 8.30 -9.41
C GLU A 51 10.10 9.19 -8.34
N VAL A 52 9.35 9.52 -7.28
CA VAL A 52 9.85 10.33 -6.17
C VAL A 52 11.03 9.66 -5.46
N LEU A 53 10.93 8.35 -5.21
CA LEU A 53 11.98 7.59 -4.52
C LEU A 53 13.22 7.37 -5.39
N LEU A 54 13.07 7.18 -6.70
CA LEU A 54 14.21 7.08 -7.63
C LEU A 54 15.05 8.37 -7.69
N GLY A 55 14.48 9.51 -7.29
CA GLY A 55 15.21 10.78 -7.17
C GLY A 55 16.14 10.88 -5.95
N LEU A 56 16.11 9.90 -5.04
CA LEU A 56 16.92 9.92 -3.83
C LEU A 56 18.27 9.23 -4.05
N SER A 57 19.36 9.87 -3.60
CA SER A 57 20.73 9.34 -3.76
C SER A 57 21.00 8.03 -3.03
N ILE A 58 20.23 7.75 -1.97
CA ILE A 58 20.28 6.50 -1.21
C ILE A 58 19.56 5.35 -1.92
N VAL A 59 18.81 5.61 -2.99
CA VAL A 59 18.06 4.58 -3.71
C VAL A 59 18.86 4.15 -4.95
N ARG A 60 19.32 2.89 -4.95
CA ARG A 60 20.00 2.29 -6.10
C ARG A 60 19.02 1.94 -7.21
N THR A 61 17.98 1.20 -6.84
CA THR A 61 16.97 0.72 -7.78
C THR A 61 15.68 0.34 -7.05
N ILE A 62 14.57 0.34 -7.78
CA ILE A 62 13.26 -0.04 -7.28
C ILE A 62 12.69 -1.13 -8.18
N HIS A 63 12.33 -2.27 -7.58
CA HIS A 63 11.58 -3.31 -8.24
C HIS A 63 10.10 -3.19 -7.88
N GLN A 64 9.26 -2.97 -8.89
CA GLN A 64 7.82 -3.04 -8.72
C GLN A 64 7.39 -4.51 -8.62
N VAL A 65 6.59 -4.80 -7.60
CA VAL A 65 6.12 -6.16 -7.35
C VAL A 65 5.06 -6.53 -8.37
N GLY A 66 5.36 -7.55 -9.19
CA GLY A 66 4.42 -8.09 -10.16
C GLY A 66 3.21 -8.74 -9.49
N GLN A 67 2.06 -8.69 -10.19
CA GLN A 67 0.82 -9.34 -9.76
C GLN A 67 1.01 -10.83 -9.54
N ARG A 68 0.36 -11.38 -8.50
CA ARG A 68 0.38 -12.81 -8.11
C ARG A 68 1.71 -13.32 -7.55
N SER A 69 2.69 -12.45 -7.29
CA SER A 69 3.91 -12.82 -6.57
C SER A 69 3.62 -13.11 -5.08
N ARG A 70 4.53 -13.80 -4.38
CA ARG A 70 4.41 -13.97 -2.92
C ARG A 70 4.39 -12.62 -2.18
N ALA A 71 5.13 -11.64 -2.68
CA ALA A 71 5.17 -10.28 -2.12
C ALA A 71 3.83 -9.54 -2.32
N ASP A 72 3.16 -9.71 -3.47
CA ASP A 72 1.81 -9.19 -3.72
C ASP A 72 0.78 -9.77 -2.74
N ARG A 73 0.93 -11.04 -2.33
CA ARG A 73 0.09 -11.65 -1.29
C ARG A 73 0.33 -11.11 0.12
N LEU A 74 1.52 -10.57 0.37
CA LEU A 74 1.82 -9.78 1.57
C LEU A 74 1.35 -8.33 1.42
N GLY A 75 0.82 -7.98 0.24
CA GLY A 75 0.43 -6.65 -0.13
C GLY A 75 1.63 -5.73 -0.14
N ILE A 76 2.78 -6.12 -0.70
CA ILE A 76 3.92 -5.23 -0.93
C ILE A 76 3.89 -4.78 -2.39
N ASP A 77 4.08 -3.48 -2.63
CA ASP A 77 3.97 -2.92 -3.98
C ASP A 77 5.35 -2.63 -4.59
N LEU A 78 6.33 -2.19 -3.78
CA LEU A 78 7.70 -1.92 -4.24
C LEU A 78 8.73 -2.57 -3.30
N ILE A 79 9.84 -3.02 -3.90
CA ILE A 79 11.07 -3.41 -3.19
C ILE A 79 12.13 -2.40 -3.56
N VAL A 80 12.65 -1.67 -2.57
CA VAL A 80 13.64 -0.61 -2.78
C VAL A 80 15.00 -1.13 -2.31
N TYR A 81 15.98 -1.08 -3.20
CA TYR A 81 17.36 -1.43 -2.92
C TYR A 81 18.14 -0.16 -2.62
N LEU A 82 18.85 -0.14 -1.49
CA LEU A 82 19.56 1.04 -1.03
C LEU A 82 21.04 1.03 -1.47
N GLU A 83 21.57 2.22 -1.71
CA GLU A 83 23.01 2.47 -1.78
C GLU A 83 23.56 2.53 -0.35
N GLU A 84 24.57 1.71 -0.08
CA GLU A 84 25.07 1.48 1.28
C GLU A 84 26.43 2.17 1.55
N GLY A 85 26.98 2.87 0.55
CA GLY A 85 28.22 3.64 0.67
C GLY A 85 29.36 2.89 1.38
N ASP A 86 30.12 3.60 2.21
CA ASP A 86 31.22 3.04 3.02
C ASP A 86 30.77 2.60 4.43
N LEU A 87 29.49 2.27 4.63
CA LEU A 87 29.00 1.85 5.95
C LEU A 87 29.62 0.50 6.38
N PRO A 88 29.90 0.31 7.69
CA PRO A 88 30.28 -0.98 8.25
C PRO A 88 29.25 -2.05 7.91
N LYS A 89 29.69 -3.29 7.63
CA LYS A 89 28.80 -4.38 7.16
C LYS A 89 27.59 -4.65 8.06
N GLU A 90 27.77 -4.40 9.35
CA GLU A 90 26.81 -4.64 10.43
C GLU A 90 25.64 -3.64 10.38
N GLU A 91 25.91 -2.42 9.90
CA GLU A 91 24.95 -1.31 9.83
C GLU A 91 24.22 -1.26 8.47
N ARG A 92 24.50 -2.20 7.57
CA ARG A 92 24.01 -2.15 6.18
C ARG A 92 22.54 -2.56 6.08
N LEU A 93 21.73 -1.72 5.44
CA LEU A 93 20.33 -1.98 5.13
C LEU A 93 20.09 -2.11 3.62
N GLU A 94 20.46 -3.25 3.05
CA GLU A 94 20.46 -3.42 1.58
C GLU A 94 19.08 -3.25 0.90
N THR A 95 17.99 -3.51 1.62
CA THR A 95 16.63 -3.49 1.07
C THR A 95 15.56 -3.07 2.08
N VAL A 96 14.57 -2.31 1.61
CA VAL A 96 13.30 -2.04 2.31
C VAL A 96 12.09 -2.35 1.42
N LEU A 97 10.99 -2.74 2.06
CA LEU A 97 9.71 -3.01 1.41
C LEU A 97 8.83 -1.76 1.51
N VAL A 98 8.13 -1.39 0.44
CA VAL A 98 7.24 -0.22 0.45
C VAL A 98 5.83 -0.63 0.03
N GLN A 99 4.86 -0.12 0.78
CA GLN A 99 3.43 -0.27 0.52
C GLN A 99 2.78 1.02 0.05
N VAL A 100 2.25 0.95 -1.17
CA VAL A 100 1.45 1.87 -1.98
C VAL A 100 0.01 2.11 -1.52
N LYS A 101 -0.36 3.26 -0.93
CA LYS A 101 -1.79 3.62 -0.81
C LYS A 101 -2.11 4.97 -1.40
N SER A 102 -3.30 5.10 -1.99
CA SER A 102 -3.75 6.37 -2.57
C SER A 102 -4.33 7.36 -1.54
N SER A 103 -4.38 6.98 -0.25
CA SER A 103 -4.88 7.82 0.84
C SER A 103 -4.51 7.25 2.21
N ASP A 104 -4.58 8.11 3.24
CA ASP A 104 -4.43 7.74 4.65
C ASP A 104 -5.46 6.72 5.10
N GLU A 105 -6.71 6.83 4.63
CA GLU A 105 -7.76 5.84 4.92
C GLU A 105 -7.38 4.46 4.35
N GLY A 106 -6.69 4.43 3.21
CA GLY A 106 -6.13 3.21 2.64
C GLY A 106 -5.07 2.57 3.55
N ILE A 107 -4.18 3.40 4.11
CA ILE A 107 -3.16 2.97 5.10
C ILE A 107 -3.84 2.43 6.35
N ARG A 108 -4.80 3.17 6.91
CA ARG A 108 -5.55 2.78 8.11
C ARG A 108 -6.23 1.42 7.94
N LYS A 109 -6.92 1.19 6.81
CA LYS A 109 -7.53 -0.10 6.47
C LYS A 109 -6.52 -1.21 6.25
N HIS A 110 -5.31 -0.91 5.78
CA HIS A 110 -4.25 -1.91 5.65
C HIS A 110 -3.72 -2.31 7.03
N ILE A 111 -3.46 -1.35 7.90
CA ILE A 111 -3.04 -1.58 9.29
C ILE A 111 -4.06 -2.43 10.06
N GLU A 112 -5.36 -2.10 9.95
CA GLU A 112 -6.41 -2.89 10.60
C GLU A 112 -6.41 -4.36 10.13
N ARG A 113 -6.15 -4.59 8.84
CA ARG A 113 -6.03 -5.96 8.29
C ARG A 113 -4.82 -6.69 8.85
N LEU A 114 -3.66 -6.03 8.96
CA LEU A 114 -2.47 -6.62 9.58
C LEU A 114 -2.72 -6.98 11.04
N ARG A 115 -3.33 -6.07 11.82
CA ARG A 115 -3.70 -6.32 13.22
C ARG A 115 -4.63 -7.51 13.37
N LYS A 116 -5.72 -7.56 12.59
CA LYS A 116 -6.67 -8.69 12.60
C LYS A 116 -5.98 -10.01 12.29
N LYS A 117 -5.11 -10.03 11.27
CA LYS A 117 -4.36 -11.24 10.90
C LYS A 117 -3.40 -11.67 12.02
N ASN A 118 -2.70 -10.74 12.66
CA ASN A 118 -1.80 -11.05 13.77
C ASN A 118 -2.58 -11.58 14.99
N THR A 119 -3.65 -10.91 15.41
CA THR A 119 -4.49 -11.37 16.53
C THR A 119 -5.08 -12.76 16.28
N LEU A 120 -5.50 -13.05 15.04
CA LEU A 120 -5.98 -14.39 14.68
C LEU A 120 -4.88 -15.47 14.74
N LEU A 121 -3.64 -15.13 14.41
CA LEU A 121 -2.53 -16.07 14.35
C LEU A 121 -1.87 -16.30 15.72
N TYR A 122 -1.76 -15.25 16.54
CA TYR A 122 -0.92 -15.27 17.74
C TYR A 122 -1.68 -14.93 19.03
N GLY A 123 -2.93 -14.46 18.95
CA GLY A 123 -3.75 -14.15 20.14
C GLY A 123 -3.27 -12.95 20.95
N VAL A 124 -2.27 -12.20 20.47
CA VAL A 124 -1.68 -11.05 21.17
C VAL A 124 -1.81 -9.79 20.30
N PRO A 125 -2.06 -8.60 20.90
CA PRO A 125 -1.97 -7.33 20.18
C PRO A 125 -0.56 -7.10 19.64
N MET A 126 -0.45 -6.78 18.34
CA MET A 126 0.82 -6.48 17.69
C MET A 126 1.26 -5.04 17.97
N ASP A 127 2.49 -4.83 18.43
CA ASP A 127 3.13 -3.51 18.30
C ASP A 127 3.41 -3.27 16.82
N LEU A 128 2.63 -2.36 16.24
CA LEU A 128 2.68 -2.10 14.81
C LEU A 128 4.00 -1.45 14.38
N ARG A 129 4.57 -0.56 15.20
CA ARG A 129 5.81 0.14 14.81
C ARG A 129 6.97 -0.83 14.81
N GLU A 130 7.08 -1.64 15.86
CA GLU A 130 8.09 -2.69 15.95
C GLU A 130 7.94 -3.70 14.80
N TYR A 131 6.72 -4.19 14.56
CA TYR A 131 6.45 -5.11 13.45
C TYR A 131 6.86 -4.53 12.09
N LEU A 132 6.48 -3.28 11.79
CA LEU A 132 6.85 -2.65 10.52
C LEU A 132 8.37 -2.55 10.37
N ARG A 133 9.09 -2.21 11.43
CA ARG A 133 10.57 -2.13 11.42
C ARG A 133 11.22 -3.49 11.24
N GLU A 134 10.78 -4.51 11.99
CA GLU A 134 11.25 -5.90 11.84
C GLU A 134 11.07 -6.42 10.41
N GLN A 135 9.92 -6.12 9.80
CA GLN A 135 9.64 -6.50 8.41
C GLN A 135 10.28 -5.58 7.38
N ARG A 136 10.98 -4.52 7.81
CA ARG A 136 11.56 -3.47 6.97
C ARG A 136 10.53 -2.86 6.01
N LEU A 137 9.29 -2.69 6.49
CA LEU A 137 8.13 -2.28 5.73
C LEU A 137 7.77 -0.82 6.00
N ILE A 138 7.80 0.00 4.94
CA ILE A 138 7.43 1.40 4.95
C ILE A 138 6.06 1.57 4.28
N LEU A 139 5.14 2.28 4.94
CA LEU A 139 3.82 2.60 4.39
C LEU A 139 3.85 4.03 3.84
N ILE A 140 3.57 4.22 2.56
CA ILE A 140 3.59 5.53 1.90
C ILE A 140 2.25 5.76 1.21
N THR A 141 1.81 7.02 1.24
CA THR A 141 0.71 7.45 0.39
C THR A 141 1.15 8.36 -0.75
N SER A 142 0.65 8.06 -1.95
CA SER A 142 0.85 8.87 -3.15
C SER A 142 0.06 10.18 -3.15
N SER A 143 -0.83 10.39 -2.18
CA SER A 143 -1.55 11.67 -2.05
C SER A 143 -0.73 12.75 -1.36
N TYR A 144 0.43 12.41 -0.80
CA TYR A 144 1.34 13.39 -0.21
C TYR A 144 2.17 14.10 -1.28
N PRO A 145 2.59 15.35 -1.02
CA PRO A 145 3.61 16.01 -1.83
C PRO A 145 4.93 15.23 -1.84
N ASP A 146 5.69 15.37 -2.92
CA ASP A 146 6.96 14.65 -3.15
C ASP A 146 7.94 14.80 -1.97
N ASP A 147 8.11 16.02 -1.45
CA ASP A 147 9.03 16.28 -0.34
C ASP A 147 8.62 15.57 0.96
N VAL A 148 7.32 15.39 1.17
CA VAL A 148 6.78 14.65 2.31
C VAL A 148 7.02 13.16 2.15
N ILE A 149 6.81 12.61 0.95
CA ILE A 149 7.12 11.21 0.63
C ILE A 149 8.61 10.92 0.90
N GLN A 150 9.50 11.79 0.40
CA GLN A 150 10.94 11.68 0.61
C GLN A 150 11.32 11.71 2.10
N LYS A 151 10.78 12.68 2.87
CA LYS A 151 11.04 12.81 4.31
C LYS A 151 10.57 11.58 5.10
N ILE A 152 9.38 11.06 4.79
CA ILE A 152 8.87 9.83 5.42
C ILE A 152 9.81 8.68 5.11
N PHE A 153 10.13 8.45 3.83
CA PHE A 153 10.98 7.35 3.43
C PHE A 153 12.35 7.39 4.13
N LEU A 154 13.03 8.54 4.10
CA LEU A 154 14.35 8.70 4.74
C LEU A 154 14.31 8.50 6.25
N ARG A 155 13.27 9.02 6.94
CA ARG A 155 13.09 8.81 8.38
C ARG A 155 12.91 7.33 8.70
N GLU A 156 12.03 6.64 7.99
CA GLU A 156 11.73 5.23 8.27
C GLU A 156 12.93 4.32 7.94
N VAL A 157 13.69 4.62 6.88
CA VAL A 157 14.96 3.92 6.58
C VAL A 157 15.94 4.04 7.75
N GLU A 158 16.11 5.24 8.29
CA GLU A 158 17.00 5.48 9.43
C GLU A 158 16.52 4.76 10.69
N GLU A 159 15.21 4.82 10.99
CA GLU A 159 14.62 4.09 12.12
C GLU A 159 14.80 2.56 11.99
N ILE A 160 14.69 2.01 10.78
CA ILE A 160 14.91 0.58 10.52
C ILE A 160 16.38 0.22 10.71
N ARG A 161 17.32 1.06 10.27
CA ARG A 161 18.77 0.85 10.47
C ARG A 161 19.12 0.74 11.94
N GLN A 162 18.70 1.73 12.73
CA GLN A 162 18.97 1.79 14.17
C GLN A 162 18.37 0.62 14.96
N PHE A 163 17.27 0.04 14.48
CA PHE A 163 16.65 -1.13 15.13
C PHE A 163 17.48 -2.42 14.98
N HIS A 164 18.35 -2.51 13.97
CA HIS A 164 19.12 -3.72 13.65
C HIS A 164 20.63 -3.60 13.91
N SER A 165 21.10 -2.43 14.35
CA SER A 165 22.48 -2.19 14.83
C SER A 165 22.58 -2.50 16.32
#